data_AF-A0A970KIH6-F1
#
_entry.id   AF-A0A970KIH6-F1
#
_cell.length_a   1.000
_cell.length_b   1.000
_cell.length_c   1.000
_cell.angle_alpha   90.00
_cell.angle_beta   90.00
_cell.angle_gamma   90.00
#
_symmetry.space_group_name_H-M   'P 1'
#
loop_
_entity.id
_entity.type
_entity.pdbx_description
1 polymer ?
#
loop_
_entity_poly.entity_id
_entity_poly.type
_entity_poly.pdbx_seq_one_letter_code
_entity_poly.pdbx_strand_id
1 'polypeptide(L)'
;MKIGDIEIDVPVILAPMAGVTDYPYRQIIRKMGCKLLYSEMVSSNGLVSGNKRTIELLEHSRDNNAFVSIQLFGNEPSIMAEAASIAEEEFQPDFIDINMGCPTPKIVKNGAGSALMKKPELAGNIIR
;
A
#
# COMPACT_ATOMS: atom_id res chain seq x y z
N MET A 1 12.53 -4.07 -14.02
CA MET A 1 12.68 -3.08 -12.91
C MET A 1 13.10 -3.85 -11.66
N LYS A 2 13.99 -3.28 -10.83
CA LYS A 2 14.42 -3.91 -9.57
C LYS A 2 14.05 -3.02 -8.38
N ILE A 3 13.41 -3.59 -7.35
CA ILE A 3 13.02 -2.90 -6.10
C ILE A 3 13.49 -3.77 -4.94
N GLY A 4 14.54 -3.34 -4.23
CA GLY A 4 15.19 -4.22 -3.24
C GLY A 4 15.63 -5.54 -3.88
N ASP A 5 15.09 -6.65 -3.38
CA ASP A 5 15.34 -8.01 -3.88
C ASP A 5 14.31 -8.49 -4.92
N ILE A 6 13.31 -7.66 -5.24
CA ILE A 6 12.24 -7.98 -6.19
C ILE A 6 12.68 -7.61 -7.61
N GLU A 7 12.57 -8.56 -8.54
CA GLU A 7 12.81 -8.37 -9.96
C GLU A 7 11.50 -8.49 -10.76
N ILE A 8 11.15 -7.40 -11.46
CA ILE A 8 9.96 -7.28 -12.30
C ILE A 8 10.40 -7.27 -13.75
N ASP A 9 10.15 -8.35 -14.46
CA ASP A 9 10.59 -8.60 -15.84
C ASP A 9 9.60 -8.12 -16.92
N VAL A 10 8.44 -7.59 -16.50
CA VAL A 10 7.41 -7.02 -17.38
C VAL A 10 7.42 -5.48 -17.35
N PRO A 11 7.05 -4.81 -18.46
CA PRO A 11 7.08 -3.34 -18.53
C PRO A 11 5.84 -2.66 -17.93
N VAL A 12 4.93 -3.42 -17.30
CA VAL A 12 3.64 -2.93 -16.79
C VAL A 12 3.41 -3.43 -15.36
N ILE A 13 2.91 -2.54 -14.52
CA ILE A 13 2.50 -2.82 -13.14
C ILE A 13 1.08 -2.30 -12.91
N LEU A 14 0.34 -2.87 -11.96
CA LEU A 14 -1.00 -2.42 -11.61
C LEU A 14 -0.93 -1.33 -10.53
N ALA A 15 -1.30 -0.09 -10.86
CA ALA A 15 -1.32 1.01 -9.90
C ALA A 15 -2.41 0.84 -8.82
N PRO A 16 -2.21 1.35 -7.59
CA PRO A 16 -3.21 1.31 -6.52
C PRO A 16 -4.39 2.23 -6.84
N MET A 17 -5.62 1.68 -6.77
CA MET A 17 -6.84 2.43 -7.05
C MET A 17 -7.93 2.07 -6.03
N ALA A 18 -8.22 3.01 -5.13
CA ALA A 18 -9.29 2.84 -4.13
C ALA A 18 -10.66 2.62 -4.81
N GLY A 19 -11.37 1.58 -4.37
CA GLY A 19 -12.63 1.09 -4.93
C GLY A 19 -12.50 0.26 -6.21
N VAL A 20 -11.28 -0.04 -6.67
CA VAL A 20 -11.04 -0.76 -7.94
C VAL A 20 -10.10 -1.94 -7.74
N THR A 21 -8.95 -1.73 -7.12
CA THR A 21 -7.92 -2.77 -6.99
C THR A 21 -8.18 -3.65 -5.79
N ASP A 22 -9.39 -4.18 -5.66
CA ASP A 22 -9.76 -5.15 -4.64
C ASP A 22 -9.14 -6.54 -4.92
N TYR A 23 -9.32 -7.50 -4.00
CA TYR A 23 -8.73 -8.83 -4.15
C TYR A 23 -9.17 -9.53 -5.45
N PRO A 24 -10.48 -9.65 -5.78
CA PRO A 24 -10.92 -10.24 -7.04
C PRO A 24 -10.32 -9.60 -8.29
N TYR A 25 -10.28 -8.27 -8.36
CA TYR A 25 -9.70 -7.57 -9.51
C TYR A 25 -8.21 -7.87 -9.67
N ARG A 26 -7.45 -7.85 -8.57
CA ARG A 26 -6.02 -8.21 -8.58
C ARG A 26 -5.79 -9.64 -9.09
N GLN A 27 -6.69 -10.58 -8.79
CA GLN A 27 -6.57 -11.96 -9.32
C GLN A 27 -6.79 -12.04 -10.84
N ILE A 28 -7.69 -11.22 -11.39
CA ILE A 28 -7.88 -11.16 -12.85
C ILE A 28 -6.62 -10.61 -13.51
N ILE A 29 -6.08 -9.50 -12.99
CA ILE A 29 -4.88 -8.85 -13.54
C ILE A 29 -3.64 -9.73 -13.41
N ARG A 30 -3.53 -10.51 -12.33
CA ARG A 30 -2.49 -11.54 -12.17
C ARG A 30 -2.53 -12.57 -13.30
N LYS A 31 -3.73 -13.08 -13.63
CA LYS A 31 -3.92 -14.05 -14.73
C LYS A 31 -3.61 -13.48 -16.10
N MET A 32 -3.65 -12.15 -16.25
CA MET A 32 -3.24 -11.45 -17.47
C MET A 32 -1.71 -11.25 -17.58
N GLY A 33 -0.94 -11.70 -16.59
CA GLY A 33 0.53 -11.67 -16.63
C GLY A 33 1.18 -10.47 -15.96
N CYS A 34 0.43 -9.62 -15.26
CA CYS A 34 1.02 -8.54 -14.46
C CYS A 34 1.80 -9.12 -13.27
N LYS A 35 3.03 -8.67 -13.06
CA LYS A 35 3.94 -9.21 -12.04
C LYS A 35 4.02 -8.39 -10.75
N LEU A 36 3.49 -7.18 -10.75
CA LEU A 36 3.38 -6.36 -9.54
C LEU A 36 1.98 -5.77 -9.41
N LEU A 37 1.34 -6.07 -8.29
CA LEU A 37 -0.02 -5.68 -7.96
C LEU A 37 0.01 -4.84 -6.68
N TYR A 38 -0.74 -3.75 -6.64
CA TYR A 38 -0.91 -2.96 -5.42
C TYR A 38 -2.30 -3.17 -4.84
N SER A 39 -2.39 -3.17 -3.51
CA SER A 39 -3.66 -3.05 -2.81
C SER A 39 -4.35 -1.72 -3.11
N GLU A 40 -5.59 -1.57 -2.65
CA GLU A 40 -6.15 -0.24 -2.45
C GLU A 40 -5.34 0.55 -1.42
N MET A 41 -5.59 1.86 -1.32
CA MET A 41 -5.04 2.69 -0.25
C MET A 41 -5.61 2.32 1.11
N VAL A 42 -4.76 1.91 2.04
CA VAL A 42 -5.12 1.48 3.38
C VAL A 42 -4.74 2.54 4.41
N SER A 43 -5.70 2.93 5.25
CA SER A 43 -5.48 3.91 6.33
C SER A 43 -4.65 3.28 7.43
N SER A 44 -3.48 3.83 7.77
CA SER A 44 -2.66 3.34 8.90
C SER A 44 -3.44 3.39 10.22
N ASN A 45 -4.11 4.51 10.49
CA ASN A 45 -5.02 4.64 11.64
C ASN A 45 -6.14 3.59 11.64
N GLY A 46 -6.68 3.30 10.45
CA GLY A 46 -7.75 2.31 10.30
C GLY A 46 -7.26 0.91 10.63
N LEU A 47 -6.06 0.56 10.17
CA LEU A 47 -5.44 -0.73 10.41
C LEU A 47 -5.10 -0.92 11.89
N VAL A 48 -4.44 0.05 12.53
CA VAL A 48 -4.12 0.03 13.96
C VAL A 48 -5.38 -0.05 14.84
N SER A 49 -6.47 0.61 14.44
CA SER A 49 -7.76 0.52 15.15
C SER A 49 -8.50 -0.82 14.99
N GLY A 50 -7.98 -1.76 14.19
CA GLY A 50 -8.65 -3.03 13.90
C GLY A 50 -9.92 -2.88 13.05
N ASN A 51 -9.98 -1.85 12.20
CA ASN A 51 -11.16 -1.61 11.37
C ASN A 51 -11.33 -2.74 10.35
N LYS A 52 -12.40 -3.55 10.51
CA LYS A 52 -12.68 -4.73 9.68
C LYS A 52 -12.63 -4.44 8.17
N ARG A 53 -13.27 -3.36 7.74
CA ARG A 53 -13.27 -2.97 6.32
C ARG A 53 -11.86 -2.64 5.81
N THR A 54 -11.00 -2.09 6.67
CA THR A 54 -9.60 -1.79 6.32
C THR A 54 -8.78 -3.07 6.20
N ILE A 55 -9.00 -4.03 7.09
CA ILE A 55 -8.37 -5.36 7.09
C ILE A 55 -8.77 -6.14 5.83
N GLU A 56 -10.04 -6.11 5.42
CA GLU A 56 -10.53 -6.78 4.21
C GLU A 56 -9.80 -6.32 2.93
N LEU A 57 -9.33 -5.07 2.86
CA LEU A 57 -8.61 -4.56 1.68
C LEU A 57 -7.24 -5.22 1.47
N LEU A 58 -6.65 -5.72 2.57
CA LEU A 58 -5.31 -6.31 2.61
C LEU A 58 -5.28 -7.77 2.15
N GLU A 59 -6.45 -8.41 2.02
CA GLU A 59 -6.55 -9.81 1.62
C GLU A 59 -5.91 -10.04 0.25
N HIS A 60 -4.97 -10.97 0.17
CA HIS A 60 -4.35 -11.35 -1.09
C HIS A 60 -3.87 -12.78 -1.09
N SER A 61 -3.69 -13.34 -2.28
CA SER A 61 -3.13 -14.67 -2.46
C SER A 61 -1.61 -14.58 -2.46
N ARG A 62 -0.99 -15.48 -1.67
CA ARG A 62 0.46 -15.70 -1.55
C ARG A 62 1.04 -16.58 -2.68
N ASP A 63 0.40 -16.55 -3.85
CA ASP A 63 0.92 -17.24 -5.04
C ASP A 63 2.13 -16.46 -5.59
N ASN A 64 3.23 -17.16 -5.84
CA ASN A 64 4.49 -16.62 -6.34
C ASN A 64 4.44 -16.15 -7.80
N ASN A 65 3.28 -16.24 -8.47
CA ASN A 65 3.13 -15.79 -9.86
C ASN A 65 3.18 -14.27 -10.05
N ALA A 66 2.94 -13.48 -8.99
CA ALA A 66 3.08 -12.02 -9.00
C ALA A 66 3.25 -11.45 -7.58
N PHE A 67 4.08 -10.42 -7.46
CA PHE A 67 4.30 -9.67 -6.23
C PHE A 67 3.09 -8.79 -5.87
N VAL A 68 2.82 -8.64 -4.58
CA VAL A 68 1.76 -7.82 -4.00
C VAL A 68 2.35 -6.81 -3.03
N SER A 69 2.08 -5.53 -3.28
CA SER A 69 2.37 -4.45 -2.35
C SER A 69 1.11 -4.00 -1.61
N ILE A 70 1.27 -3.73 -0.31
CA ILE A 70 0.26 -3.03 0.47
C ILE A 70 0.61 -1.55 0.52
N GLN A 71 -0.30 -0.70 0.05
CA GLN A 71 -0.13 0.76 0.09
C GLN A 71 -0.80 1.36 1.34
N LEU A 72 0.02 1.87 2.26
CA LEU A 72 -0.42 2.58 3.46
C LEU A 72 -0.48 4.09 3.23
N PHE A 73 -1.39 4.77 3.93
CA PHE A 73 -1.38 6.23 4.04
C PHE A 73 -1.64 6.69 5.48
N GLY A 74 -1.01 7.80 5.84
CA GLY A 74 -1.12 8.43 7.15
C GLY A 74 -0.09 9.55 7.28
N ASN A 75 0.04 10.11 8.47
CA ASN A 75 0.93 11.25 8.73
C ASN A 75 1.67 11.18 10.08
N GLU A 76 1.40 10.17 10.91
CA GLU A 76 2.02 9.98 12.22
C GLU A 76 3.03 8.82 12.17
N PRO A 77 4.34 9.06 12.33
CA PRO A 77 5.38 8.04 12.16
C PRO A 77 5.15 6.76 12.99
N SER A 78 4.77 6.90 14.26
CA SER A 78 4.52 5.74 15.13
C SER A 78 3.37 4.87 14.63
N ILE A 79 2.27 5.48 14.20
CA ILE A 79 1.10 4.78 13.66
C ILE A 79 1.42 4.14 12.31
N MET A 80 2.22 4.81 11.48
CA MET A 80 2.68 4.26 10.20
C MET A 80 3.55 3.02 10.41
N ALA A 81 4.49 3.06 11.38
CA ALA A 81 5.33 1.93 11.72
C ALA A 81 4.52 0.74 12.28
N GLU A 82 3.58 1.01 13.19
CA GLU A 82 2.69 -0.02 13.75
C GLU A 82 1.82 -0.66 12.66
N ALA A 83 1.22 0.15 11.77
CA ALA A 83 0.45 -0.35 10.63
C ALA A 83 1.30 -1.20 9.67
N ALA A 84 2.56 -0.83 9.43
CA ALA A 84 3.48 -1.62 8.63
C ALA A 84 3.80 -2.97 9.30
N SER A 85 4.04 -2.99 10.62
CA SER A 85 4.23 -4.23 11.39
C SER A 85 3.02 -5.15 11.28
N ILE A 86 1.80 -4.62 11.48
CA ILE A 86 0.56 -5.40 11.34
C ILE A 86 0.43 -5.96 9.92
N ALA A 87 0.68 -5.14 8.90
CA ALA A 87 0.61 -5.58 7.51
C ALA A 87 1.62 -6.70 7.21
N GLU A 88 2.85 -6.56 7.69
CA GLU A 88 3.91 -7.58 7.55
C GLU A 88 3.55 -8.88 8.26
N GLU A 89 3.16 -8.81 9.54
CA GLU A 89 2.89 -9.97 10.39
C GLU A 89 1.66 -10.75 9.93
N GLU A 90 0.56 -10.07 9.61
CA GLU A 90 -0.72 -10.73 9.31
C GLU A 90 -0.84 -11.10 7.83
N PHE A 91 -0.36 -10.25 6.93
CA PHE A 91 -0.63 -10.37 5.50
C PHE A 91 0.60 -10.76 4.68
N GLN A 92 1.81 -10.45 5.16
CA GLN A 92 3.08 -10.79 4.51
C GLN A 92 3.16 -10.32 3.04
N PRO A 93 2.92 -9.02 2.73
CA PRO A 93 3.14 -8.49 1.39
C PRO A 93 4.62 -8.57 1.01
N ASP A 94 4.91 -8.52 -0.29
CA ASP A 94 6.29 -8.50 -0.77
C ASP A 94 7.01 -7.20 -0.43
N PHE A 95 6.26 -6.09 -0.29
CA PHE A 95 6.75 -4.83 0.28
C PHE A 95 5.61 -3.89 0.67
N ILE A 96 5.93 -2.95 1.56
CA ILE A 96 5.06 -1.84 1.96
C ILE A 96 5.33 -0.62 1.10
N ASP A 97 4.28 -0.01 0.56
CA ASP A 97 4.32 1.24 -0.18
C ASP A 97 3.66 2.36 0.64
N ILE A 98 4.23 3.57 0.63
CA ILE A 98 3.70 4.72 1.36
C ILE A 98 3.10 5.72 0.37
N ASN A 99 1.79 5.93 0.47
CA ASN A 99 1.11 6.92 -0.35
C ASN A 99 1.51 8.35 0.06
N MET A 100 2.32 8.97 -0.79
CA MET A 100 2.71 10.37 -0.69
C MET A 100 2.15 11.21 -1.86
N GLY A 101 1.19 10.68 -2.61
CA GLY A 101 0.74 11.26 -3.88
C GLY A 101 -0.73 11.65 -3.95
N CYS A 102 -1.62 11.08 -3.11
CA CYS A 102 -3.05 11.30 -3.24
C CYS A 102 -3.43 12.78 -3.02
N PRO A 103 -4.13 13.43 -3.98
CA PRO A 103 -4.55 14.82 -3.86
C PRO A 103 -5.98 14.98 -3.30
N THR A 104 -6.68 13.86 -3.02
CA THR A 104 -8.08 13.88 -2.56
C THR A 104 -8.24 14.77 -1.33
N PRO A 105 -9.19 15.73 -1.31
CA PRO A 105 -9.30 16.72 -0.24
C PRO A 105 -9.38 16.12 1.17
N LYS A 106 -10.04 14.97 1.34
CA LYS A 106 -10.14 14.27 2.63
C LYS A 106 -8.77 13.80 3.16
N ILE A 107 -7.91 13.31 2.28
CA ILE A 107 -6.58 12.80 2.62
C ILE A 107 -5.63 13.97 2.90
N VAL A 108 -5.63 14.96 2.00
CA VAL A 108 -4.78 16.17 2.10
C VAL A 108 -5.10 17.00 3.35
N LYS A 109 -6.38 17.17 3.69
CA LYS A 109 -6.80 17.91 4.89
C LYS A 109 -6.30 17.27 6.19
N ASN A 110 -6.11 15.96 6.19
CA ASN A 110 -5.56 15.22 7.33
C ASN A 110 -4.02 15.14 7.31
N GLY A 111 -3.35 15.89 6.42
CA GLY A 111 -1.88 15.93 6.35
C GLY A 111 -1.24 14.69 5.71
N ALA A 112 -2.02 13.78 5.12
CA ALA A 112 -1.55 12.58 4.44
C ALA A 112 -1.54 12.73 2.91
N GLY A 113 -1.09 11.71 2.19
CA GLY A 113 -1.00 11.72 0.73
C GLY A 113 -0.06 12.83 0.24
N SER A 114 -0.46 13.56 -0.79
CA SER A 114 0.35 14.67 -1.35
C SER A 114 0.67 15.80 -0.36
N ALA A 115 -0.07 15.92 0.74
CA ALA A 115 0.25 16.90 1.79
C ALA A 115 1.60 16.60 2.48
N LEU A 116 2.02 15.32 2.56
CA LEU A 116 3.31 14.93 3.11
C LEU A 116 4.48 15.54 2.34
N MET A 117 4.31 15.76 1.03
CA MET A 117 5.35 16.36 0.17
C MET A 117 5.65 17.82 0.49
N LYS A 118 4.81 18.47 1.29
CA LYS A 118 5.10 19.80 1.86
C LYS A 118 5.98 19.73 3.11
N LYS A 119 6.19 18.54 3.68
CA LYS A 119 6.94 18.31 4.92
C LYS A 119 7.94 17.15 4.73
N PRO A 120 9.03 17.35 3.96
CA PRO A 120 10.01 16.29 3.69
C PRO A 120 10.62 15.67 4.95
N GLU A 121 10.81 16.44 6.03
CA GLU A 121 11.30 15.91 7.32
C GLU A 121 10.33 14.89 7.92
N LEU A 122 9.02 15.18 7.89
CA LEU A 122 7.99 14.26 8.36
C LEU A 122 7.93 13.01 7.49
N ALA A 123 7.97 13.18 6.16
CA ALA A 123 8.03 12.04 5.24
C ALA A 123 9.27 11.17 5.51
N GLY A 124 10.43 11.78 5.76
CA GLY A 124 11.66 11.10 6.15
C GLY A 124 11.54 10.34 7.46
N ASN A 125 10.83 10.89 8.46
CA ASN A 125 10.58 10.19 9.72
C ASN A 125 9.62 9.00 9.58
N ILE A 126 8.74 9.00 8.57
CA ILE A 126 7.82 7.89 8.28
C ILE A 126 8.54 6.70 7.62
N ILE A 127 9.57 6.95 6.80
CA ILE A 127 10.24 5.90 6.00
C ILE A 127 11.58 5.42 6.57
N ARG A 128 11.95 5.87 7.78
CA ARG A 128 13.24 5.56 8.42
C ARG A 128 13.18 4.30 9.28
#